data_AF-A0A0G0S520-F1
#
_entry.id   AF-A0A0G0S520-F1
#
_cell.length_a   1.000
_cell.length_b   1.000
_cell.length_c   1.000
_cell.angle_alpha   90.00
_cell.angle_beta   90.00
_cell.angle_gamma   90.00
#
_symmetry.space_group_name_H-M   'P 1'
#
loop_
_entity.id
_entity.type
_entity.pdbx_description
1 polymer ?
#
loop_
_entity_poly.entity_id
_entity_poly.type
_entity_poly.pdbx_seq_one_letter_code
_entity_poly.pdbx_strand_id
1 'polypeptide(L)'
;MTIEELFMIIEKRKKEAPENSYVTSVFNAGEDRVIQKVGEEATEVVIAAKNNRKKEIVSEMADLWFHSLILLSLYNINPEDIFAEFEKRRK
;
A
#
# COMPACT_ATOMS: atom_id res chain seq x y z
N MET A 1 5.06 9.73 -10.43
CA MET A 1 4.01 9.23 -9.52
C MET A 1 4.53 9.38 -8.11
N THR A 2 3.91 10.25 -7.33
CA THR A 2 4.19 10.41 -5.89
C THR A 2 3.23 9.55 -5.06
N ILE A 3 3.43 9.52 -3.74
CA ILE A 3 2.54 8.80 -2.82
C ILE A 3 1.16 9.43 -2.78
N GLU A 4 1.11 10.76 -2.77
CA GLU A 4 -0.12 11.54 -2.77
C GLU A 4 -0.90 11.31 -4.08
N GLU A 5 -0.21 11.35 -5.22
CA GLU A 5 -0.80 11.04 -6.53
C GLU A 5 -1.41 9.62 -6.57
N LEU A 6 -0.68 8.63 -6.07
CA LEU A 6 -1.14 7.25 -6.01
C LEU A 6 -2.32 7.09 -5.03
N PHE A 7 -2.27 7.72 -3.87
CA PHE A 7 -3.34 7.66 -2.87
C PHE A 7 -4.64 8.29 -3.42
N MET A 8 -4.56 9.43 -4.11
CA MET A 8 -5.72 10.03 -4.79
C MET A 8 -6.34 9.09 -5.83
N ILE A 9 -5.53 8.32 -6.56
CA ILE A 9 -6.02 7.32 -7.52
C ILE A 9 -6.73 6.17 -6.78
N ILE A 10 -6.21 5.72 -5.64
CA ILE A 10 -6.83 4.69 -4.80
C ILE A 10 -8.18 5.18 -4.28
N GLU A 11 -8.25 6.38 -3.69
CA GLU A 11 -9.49 6.98 -3.19
C GLU A 11 -10.54 7.15 -4.29
N LYS A 12 -10.11 7.63 -5.46
CA LYS A 12 -10.99 7.75 -6.63
C LYS A 12 -11.57 6.39 -7.02
N ARG A 13 -10.75 5.34 -7.10
CA ARG A 13 -11.20 3.99 -7.47
C ARG A 13 -12.08 3.35 -6.39
N LYS A 14 -11.79 3.58 -5.11
CA LYS A 14 -12.65 3.16 -4.00
C LYS A 14 -14.05 3.77 -4.10
N LYS A 15 -14.13 5.05 -4.49
CA LYS A 15 -15.40 5.77 -4.66
C LYS A 15 -16.15 5.37 -5.93
N GLU A 16 -15.47 5.26 -7.06
CA GLU A 16 -16.08 4.96 -8.36
C GLU A 16 -16.40 3.46 -8.54
N ALA A 17 -15.72 2.59 -7.78
CA ALA A 17 -15.87 1.13 -7.81
C ALA A 17 -15.96 0.52 -9.24
N PRO A 18 -15.04 0.85 -10.18
CA PRO A 18 -15.08 0.30 -11.52
C PRO A 18 -14.86 -1.22 -11.50
N GLU A 19 -15.65 -1.97 -12.28
CA GLU A 19 -15.71 -3.44 -12.26
C GLU A 19 -14.36 -4.12 -12.55
N ASN A 20 -13.50 -3.51 -13.36
CA ASN A 20 -12.20 -4.07 -13.77
C ASN A 20 -10.99 -3.47 -13.03
N SER A 21 -11.19 -2.90 -11.83
CA SER A 21 -10.07 -2.36 -11.04
C SER A 21 -9.64 -3.30 -9.93
N TYR A 22 -8.33 -3.51 -9.84
CA TYR A 22 -7.70 -4.22 -8.72
C TYR A 22 -8.03 -3.57 -7.36
N VAL A 23 -8.12 -2.24 -7.30
CA VAL A 23 -8.48 -1.54 -6.06
C VAL A 23 -9.89 -1.93 -5.62
N THR A 24 -10.84 -1.95 -6.56
CA THR A 24 -12.22 -2.40 -6.31
C THR A 24 -12.25 -3.84 -5.80
N SER A 25 -11.52 -4.76 -6.44
CA SER A 25 -11.53 -6.17 -6.05
C SER A 25 -10.93 -6.40 -4.65
N VAL A 26 -9.88 -5.65 -4.31
CA VAL A 26 -9.26 -5.70 -2.97
C VAL A 26 -10.21 -5.19 -1.89
N PHE A 27 -10.89 -4.05 -2.12
CA PHE A 27 -11.89 -3.55 -1.16
C PHE A 27 -13.11 -4.47 -1.03
N ASN A 28 -13.60 -5.04 -2.14
CA ASN A 28 -14.72 -5.98 -2.13
C ASN A 28 -14.39 -7.29 -1.39
N ALA A 29 -13.11 -7.68 -1.35
CA ALA A 29 -12.66 -8.84 -0.59
C ALA A 29 -12.60 -8.60 0.94
N GLY A 30 -12.76 -7.34 1.38
CA GLY A 30 -12.89 -6.99 2.79
C GLY A 30 -11.56 -6.70 3.52
N GLU A 31 -11.69 -6.28 4.78
CA GLU A 31 -10.59 -5.84 5.65
C GLU A 31 -9.51 -6.92 5.82
N ASP A 32 -9.90 -8.17 6.08
CA ASP A 32 -8.96 -9.27 6.26
C ASP A 32 -8.04 -9.46 5.04
N ARG A 33 -8.57 -9.28 3.82
CA ARG A 33 -7.77 -9.40 2.59
C ARG A 33 -6.75 -8.27 2.48
N VAL A 34 -7.13 -7.04 2.85
CA VAL A 34 -6.24 -5.88 2.84
C VAL A 34 -5.08 -6.10 3.82
N ILE A 35 -5.39 -6.49 5.06
CA ILE A 35 -4.38 -6.75 6.11
C ILE A 35 -3.46 -7.90 5.70
N GLN A 36 -4.03 -8.99 5.16
CA GLN A 36 -3.27 -10.13 4.67
C GLN A 36 -2.24 -9.71 3.62
N LYS A 37 -2.64 -8.91 2.61
CA LYS A 37 -1.72 -8.45 1.57
C LYS A 37 -0.57 -7.65 2.14
N VAL A 38 -0.78 -6.76 3.11
CA VAL A 38 0.33 -6.03 3.75
C VAL A 38 1.35 -6.99 4.38
N GLY A 39 0.90 -8.04 5.06
CA GLY A 39 1.79 -9.06 5.64
C GLY A 39 2.50 -9.93 4.60
N GLU A 40 1.80 -10.28 3.51
CA GLU A 40 2.33 -11.03 2.37
C GLU A 40 3.49 -10.27 1.72
N GLU A 41 3.25 -9.02 1.30
CA GLU A 41 4.26 -8.18 0.63
C GLU A 41 5.46 -7.88 1.54
N ALA A 42 5.20 -7.65 2.84
CA ALA A 42 6.29 -7.45 3.80
C ALA A 42 7.19 -8.69 3.91
N THR A 43 6.61 -9.89 3.86
CA THR A 43 7.35 -11.15 3.86
C THR A 43 8.12 -11.33 2.56
N GLU A 44 7.54 -10.98 1.42
CA GLU A 44 8.17 -11.04 0.10
C GLU A 44 9.37 -10.09 0.00
N VAL A 45 9.27 -8.87 0.51
CA VAL A 45 10.40 -7.94 0.66
C VAL A 45 11.55 -8.56 1.45
N VAL A 46 11.24 -9.19 2.60
CA VAL A 46 12.25 -9.85 3.46
C VAL A 46 12.95 -10.98 2.71
N ILE A 47 12.18 -11.80 1.97
CA ILE A 47 12.71 -12.91 1.17
C ILE A 47 13.60 -12.38 0.03
N ALA A 48 13.14 -11.38 -0.71
CA ALA A 48 13.88 -10.75 -1.80
C ALA A 48 15.20 -10.14 -1.31
N ALA A 49 15.16 -9.46 -0.16
CA ALA A 49 16.33 -8.90 0.50
C ALA A 49 17.32 -9.99 0.95
N LYS A 50 16.81 -11.07 1.58
CA LYS A 50 17.64 -12.21 2.01
C LYS A 50 18.39 -12.86 0.85
N ASN A 51 17.79 -12.86 -0.34
CA ASN A 51 18.35 -13.44 -1.56
C ASN A 51 19.19 -12.45 -2.40
N ASN A 52 19.40 -11.21 -1.94
CA ASN A 52 20.12 -10.15 -2.67
C ASN A 52 19.53 -9.82 -4.06
N ARG A 53 18.22 -10.03 -4.25
CA ARG A 53 17.56 -9.84 -5.56
C ARG A 53 17.03 -8.42 -5.68
N LYS A 54 17.92 -7.47 -6.01
CA LYS A 54 17.60 -6.02 -6.04
C LYS A 54 16.34 -5.66 -6.83
N LYS A 55 16.10 -6.31 -7.98
CA LYS A 55 14.90 -6.06 -8.79
C LYS A 55 13.61 -6.47 -8.07
N GLU A 56 13.64 -7.61 -7.39
CA GLU A 56 12.50 -8.08 -6.60
C GLU A 56 12.30 -7.18 -5.39
N ILE A 57 13.35 -6.77 -4.68
CA ILE A 57 13.22 -5.82 -3.55
C ILE A 57 12.46 -4.57 -3.98
N VAL A 58 12.77 -4.01 -5.15
CA VAL A 58 12.06 -2.83 -5.67
C VAL A 58 10.59 -3.14 -6.01
N SER A 59 10.32 -4.31 -6.60
CA SER A 59 8.96 -4.76 -6.93
C SER A 59 8.12 -4.97 -5.68
N GLU A 60 8.58 -5.81 -4.76
CA GLU A 60 7.83 -6.15 -3.53
C GLU A 60 7.69 -4.93 -2.61
N MET A 61 8.68 -4.01 -2.61
CA MET A 61 8.55 -2.77 -1.84
C MET A 61 7.48 -1.85 -2.43
N ALA A 62 7.35 -1.81 -3.76
CA ALA A 62 6.31 -1.04 -4.42
C ALA A 62 4.92 -1.63 -4.10
N ASP A 63 4.78 -2.96 -4.11
CA ASP A 63 3.53 -3.64 -3.76
C ASP A 63 3.20 -3.47 -2.27
N LEU A 64 4.19 -3.57 -1.37
CA LEU A 64 4.04 -3.26 0.05
C LEU A 64 3.54 -1.84 0.26
N TRP A 65 4.13 -0.84 -0.41
CA TRP A 65 3.72 0.55 -0.29
C TRP A 65 2.31 0.75 -0.85
N PHE A 66 2.01 0.16 -2.00
CA PHE A 66 0.68 0.21 -2.60
C PHE A 66 -0.39 -0.37 -1.66
N HIS A 67 -0.16 -1.56 -1.11
CA HIS A 67 -1.09 -2.20 -0.17
C HIS A 67 -1.17 -1.47 1.17
N SER A 68 -0.08 -0.84 1.62
CA SER A 68 -0.11 0.05 2.78
C SER A 68 -1.01 1.26 2.55
N LEU A 69 -1.00 1.85 1.35
CA LEU A 69 -1.90 2.96 1.02
C LEU A 69 -3.38 2.53 0.95
N ILE A 70 -3.67 1.32 0.46
CA ILE A 70 -5.02 0.74 0.54
C ILE A 70 -5.44 0.56 2.00
N LEU A 71 -4.54 0.10 2.88
CA LEU A 71 -4.79 -0.02 4.31
C LEU A 71 -5.10 1.34 4.95
N LEU A 72 -4.31 2.37 4.65
CA LEU A 72 -4.57 3.73 5.16
C LEU A 72 -5.95 4.23 4.69
N SER A 73 -6.27 4.04 3.40
CA SER A 73 -7.57 4.37 2.83
C SER A 73 -8.72 3.63 3.54
N LEU A 74 -8.55 2.34 3.85
CA LEU A 74 -9.55 1.55 4.57
C LEU A 74 -9.89 2.17 5.92
N TYR A 75 -8.90 2.67 6.65
CA TYR A 75 -9.05 3.31 7.96
C TYR A 75 -9.26 4.83 7.90
N ASN A 76 -9.39 5.42 6.70
CA ASN A 76 -9.52 6.87 6.50
C ASN A 76 -8.36 7.69 7.08
N ILE A 77 -7.14 7.17 6.94
CA ILE A 77 -5.89 7.83 7.33
C ILE A 77 -5.24 8.38 6.06
N ASN A 78 -4.76 9.62 6.12
CA ASN A 78 -4.07 10.23 4.99
C ASN A 78 -2.56 9.96 5.06
N PRO A 79 -1.85 9.77 3.93
CA PRO A 79 -0.39 9.60 3.94
C PRO A 79 0.37 10.72 4.66
N GLU A 80 -0.18 11.95 4.64
CA GLU A 80 0.33 13.12 5.34
C GLU A 80 0.46 12.89 6.86
N ASP A 81 -0.43 12.08 7.45
CA ASP A 81 -0.36 11.72 8.87
C ASP A 81 0.91 10.89 9.18
N ILE A 82 1.32 10.02 8.24
CA ILE A 82 2.56 9.23 8.34
C ILE A 82 3.79 10.12 8.17
N PHE A 83 3.76 11.08 7.25
CA PHE A 83 4.86 12.02 7.06
C PHE A 83 5.04 12.95 8.26
N ALA A 84 3.95 13.44 8.84
CA ALA A 84 3.99 14.18 10.10
C ALA A 84 4.60 13.35 11.24
N GLU A 85 4.33 12.04 11.28
CA GLU A 85 4.96 11.13 12.23
C GLU A 85 6.47 10.94 11.96
N PHE A 86 6.90 10.88 10.70
CA PHE A 86 8.34 10.87 10.37
C PHE A 86 9.05 12.16 10.78
N GLU A 87 8.42 13.32 10.58
CA GLU A 87 8.99 14.61 11.02
C GLU A 87 9.23 14.65 12.53
N LYS A 88 8.30 14.12 13.32
CA LYS A 88 8.46 14.00 14.79
C LYS A 88 9.63 13.11 15.21
N ARG A 89 9.96 12.09 14.39
CA ARG A 89 11.03 11.12 14.64
C ARG A 89 12.41 11.61 14.20
N ARG A 90 12.49 12.62 13.34
CA ARG A 90 13.73 13.18 12.76
C ARG A 90 14.57 14.00 13.77
N LYS A 91 14.46 13.75 15.06
CA LYS A 91 15.26 14.42 16.10
C LYS A 91 16.75 14.17 15.92
#